data_AF-A0ABC8L251-F1
#
_entry.id   AF-A0ABC8L251-F1
#
_cell.length_a   1.000
_cell.length_b   1.000
_cell.length_c   1.000
_cell.angle_alpha   90.00
_cell.angle_beta   90.00
_cell.angle_gamma   90.00
#
_symmetry.space_group_name_H-M   'P 1'
#
loop_
_entity.id
_entity.type
_entity.pdbx_description
1 polymer ?
#
loop_
_entity_poly.entity_id
_entity_poly.type
_entity_poly.pdbx_seq_one_letter_code
_entity_poly.pdbx_strand_id
1 'polypeptide(L)' 'MVAAAGVPKKRTFKKFSSKGVDLDALLNMSTDDLVKLFPSRIRRRFSRGLTRKPMALIKKLRKA' A
#
# COMPACT_ATOMS: atom_id res chain seq x y z
N MET A 1 -7.97 -29.26 -38.09
CA MET A 1 -6.76 -29.25 -37.22
C MET A 1 -6.85 -28.02 -36.32
N VAL A 2 -6.89 -28.22 -35.01
CA VAL A 2 -7.14 -27.19 -33.99
C VAL A 2 -5.84 -26.42 -33.70
N ALA A 3 -5.85 -25.10 -33.89
CA ALA A 3 -4.72 -24.24 -33.49
C ALA A 3 -4.75 -24.02 -31.97
N ALA A 4 -3.61 -24.26 -31.33
CA ALA A 4 -3.43 -24.25 -29.88
C ALA A 4 -3.65 -22.86 -29.25
N ALA A 5 -4.21 -22.91 -28.05
CA ALA A 5 -4.55 -21.79 -27.20
C ALA A 5 -3.39 -20.81 -26.96
N GLY A 6 -3.68 -19.51 -27.04
CA GLY A 6 -2.79 -18.45 -26.59
C GLY A 6 -2.57 -18.54 -25.08
N VAL A 7 -1.45 -19.13 -24.68
CA VAL A 7 -1.03 -19.23 -23.27
C VAL A 7 -0.80 -17.81 -22.72
N PRO A 8 -1.54 -17.35 -21.70
CA PRO A 8 -1.30 -16.05 -21.10
C PRO A 8 0.11 -16.02 -20.50
N LYS A 9 0.88 -14.99 -20.88
CA LYS A 9 2.25 -14.76 -20.40
C LYS A 9 2.26 -14.87 -18.87
N LYS A 10 2.97 -15.88 -18.33
CA LYS A 10 3.11 -16.09 -16.87
C LYS A 10 3.60 -14.78 -16.24
N ARG A 11 2.71 -14.07 -15.54
CA ARG A 11 3.07 -12.88 -14.77
C ARG A 11 4.01 -13.33 -13.65
N THR A 12 5.26 -12.86 -13.65
CA THR A 12 6.09 -12.98 -12.47
C THR A 12 5.44 -12.17 -11.36
N PHE A 13 5.22 -12.79 -10.20
CA PHE A 13 4.63 -12.11 -9.06
C PHE A 13 5.60 -11.04 -8.59
N LYS A 14 5.27 -9.77 -8.84
CA LYS A 14 6.05 -8.64 -8.33
C LYS A 14 5.70 -8.47 -6.86
N LYS A 15 6.60 -8.92 -5.97
CA LYS A 15 6.51 -8.62 -4.55
C LYS A 15 6.80 -7.15 -4.34
N PHE A 16 5.88 -6.43 -3.71
CA PHE A 16 6.10 -5.05 -3.35
C PHE A 16 6.83 -4.98 -2.02
N SER A 17 8.03 -4.42 -2.03
CA SER A 17 8.74 -4.06 -0.80
C SER A 17 8.93 -2.55 -0.73
N SER A 18 8.69 -1.97 0.44
CA SER A 18 8.99 -0.58 0.75
C SER A 18 10.03 -0.49 1.85
N LYS A 19 11.17 0.16 1.57
CA LYS A 19 12.27 0.35 2.53
C LYS A 19 12.71 -0.94 3.25
N GLY A 20 12.67 -2.08 2.55
CA GLY A 20 13.05 -3.38 3.11
C GLY A 20 11.93 -4.10 3.87
N VAL A 21 10.70 -3.58 3.85
CA VAL A 21 9.52 -4.21 4.45
C VAL A 21 8.62 -4.77 3.36
N ASP A 22 8.16 -6.01 3.50
CA ASP A 22 7.21 -6.65 2.56
C ASP A 22 5.77 -6.18 2.77
N LEU A 23 4.91 -6.39 1.77
CA LEU A 23 3.53 -5.92 1.79
C LEU A 23 2.73 -6.46 2.98
N ASP A 24 2.85 -7.76 3.28
CA ASP A 24 2.11 -8.39 4.38
C ASP A 24 2.51 -7.79 5.73
N ALA A 25 3.79 -7.45 5.90
CA ALA A 25 4.27 -6.77 7.09
C ALA A 25 3.77 -5.32 7.15
N LEU A 26 3.75 -4.60 6.03
CA LEU A 26 3.26 -3.20 5.96
C LEU A 26 1.78 -3.08 6.36
N LEU A 27 0.96 -4.08 6.03
CA LEU A 27 -0.48 -4.08 6.34
C LEU A 27 -0.76 -4.33 7.83
N ASN A 28 0.10 -5.10 8.50
CA ASN A 28 -0.04 -5.46 9.91
C ASN A 28 0.67 -4.48 10.87
N MET A 29 1.41 -3.50 10.34
CA MET A 29 2.10 -2.51 11.16
C MET A 29 1.17 -1.48 11.78
N SER A 30 1.59 -0.97 12.94
CA SER A 30 0.99 0.22 13.54
C SER A 30 1.20 1.45 12.64
N THR A 31 0.29 2.42 12.71
CA THR A 31 0.44 3.67 11.93
C THR A 31 1.70 4.44 12.35
N ASP A 32 2.09 4.38 13.62
CA ASP A 32 3.25 5.10 14.15
C ASP A 32 4.57 4.55 13.60
N ASP A 33 4.68 3.22 13.47
CA ASP A 33 5.86 2.59 12.89
C ASP A 33 5.90 2.75 11.37
N LEU A 34 4.74 2.67 10.72
CA LEU A 34 4.61 2.94 9.28
C LEU A 34 5.03 4.39 8.95
N VAL A 35 4.66 5.36 9.78
CA VAL A 35 5.00 6.77 9.55
C VAL A 35 6.51 6.99 9.56
N LYS A 36 7.28 6.27 10.38
CA LYS A 36 8.76 6.36 10.41
C LYS A 36 9.37 5.94 9.08
N LEU A 37 8.71 5.04 8.34
CA LEU A 37 9.11 4.62 7.00
C LEU A 37 8.77 5.65 5.92
N PHE A 38 8.05 6.75 6.17
CA PHE A 38 7.78 7.75 5.13
C PHE A 38 8.87 8.83 5.01
N PRO A 39 8.97 9.51 3.84
CA PRO A 39 9.76 10.73 3.69
C PRO A 39 9.32 11.86 4.64
N SER A 40 10.20 12.84 4.86
CA SER A 40 10.05 13.93 5.83
C SER A 40 8.72 14.70 5.71
N ARG A 41 8.26 14.95 4.48
CA ARG A 41 7.02 15.69 4.21
C ARG A 41 5.78 14.98 4.72
N ILE A 42 5.72 13.67 4.52
CA ILE A 42 4.59 12.84 4.93
C ILE A 42 4.63 12.69 6.46
N ARG A 43 5.80 12.41 7.04
CA ARG A 43 6.00 12.40 8.50
C ARG A 43 5.49 13.67 9.17
N ARG A 44 5.86 14.84 8.65
CA ARG A 44 5.42 16.15 9.17
C ARG A 44 3.91 16.37 9.04
N ARG A 45 3.27 15.80 8.01
CA ARG A 45 1.81 15.87 7.85
C ARG A 45 1.10 15.01 8.88
N PHE A 46 1.58 13.79 9.11
CA PHE A 46 1.01 12.89 10.13
C PHE A 46 1.24 13.42 11.55
N SER A 47 2.41 13.98 11.85
CA SER A 47 2.70 14.54 13.18
C SER A 47 1.85 15.78 13.52
N ARG A 48 1.41 16.54 12.51
CA ARG A 48 0.47 17.67 12.69
C ARG A 48 -0.98 17.22 12.79
N GLY A 49 -1.28 15.96 12.47
CA GLY A 49 -2.62 15.40 12.42
C GLY A 49 -3.29 15.51 11.05
N LEU A 50 -4.08 14.49 10.71
CA LEU A 50 -4.93 14.50 9.52
C LEU A 50 -6.26 15.19 9.85
N THR A 51 -6.65 16.15 9.01
CA THR A 51 -7.93 16.87 9.17
C THR A 51 -9.15 16.00 8.79
N ARG A 52 -10.37 16.53 8.99
CA ARG A 52 -11.62 15.78 8.75
C ARG A 52 -11.76 15.21 7.33
N LYS A 53 -11.35 15.97 6.30
CA LYS A 53 -11.47 15.58 4.89
C LYS A 53 -10.67 14.30 4.54
N PRO A 54 -9.35 14.21 4.81
CA PRO A 54 -8.59 12.98 4.54
C PRO A 54 -9.05 11.79 5.39
N MET A 55 -9.45 12.00 6.65
CA MET A 55 -9.95 10.91 7.50
C MET A 55 -11.28 10.33 6.98
N ALA A 56 -12.19 11.19 6.50
CA ALA A 56 -13.43 10.75 5.89
C ALA A 56 -13.19 9.88 4.65
N LEU A 57 -12.21 10.22 3.82
CA LEU A 57 -11.83 9.41 2.66
C LEU A 57 -11.28 8.05 3.08
N ILE A 58 -10.34 8.01 4.04
CA ILE A 58 -9.77 6.75 4.54
C ILE A 58 -10.87 5.82 5.07
N LYS A 59 -11.84 6.36 5.82
CA LYS A 59 -12.96 5.57 6.34
C LYS A 59 -13.86 5.01 5.22
N LYS A 60 -14.11 5.78 4.16
CA LYS A 60 -14.86 5.29 2.99
C LYS A 60 -14.12 4.17 2.27
N LEU A 61 -12.81 4.33 2.04
CA LEU A 61 -11.97 3.33 1.36
C LEU A 61 -11.84 2.02 2.15
N ARG A 62 -11.91 2.05 3.47
CA ARG A 62 -11.89 0.84 4.32
C ARG A 62 -13.21 0.09 4.37
N LYS A 63 -14.33 0.76 4.04
CA LYS A 63 -15.67 0.17 4.09
C LYS A 63 -16.07 -0.46 2.75
N ALA A 64 -15.58 0.11 1.65
CA ALA A 64 -15.75 -0.44 0.31
C ALA A 64 -14.98 -1.76 0.16
#